data_AF-A0A382XB35-F1
#
_entry.id   AF-A0A382XB35-F1
#
_cell.length_a   1.000
_cell.length_b   1.000
_cell.length_c   1.000
_cell.angle_alpha   90.00
_cell.angle_beta   90.00
_cell.angle_gamma   90.00
#
_symmetry.space_group_name_H-M   'P 1'
#
loop_
_entity.id
_entity.type
_entity.pdbx_description
1 polymer ?
#
loop_
_entity_poly.entity_id
_entity_poly.type
_entity_poly.pdbx_seq_one_letter_code
_entity_poly.pdbx_strand_id
1 'polypeptide(L)' 'MIEGVIHTPLSVFPGEKGSVLRAMRKDEDGYNGFGEAYFSTVDQGEIKAWKKHTIIYCNLVVIEGEVKFNLFD' A
#
# COMPACT_ATOMS: atom_id res chain seq x y z
N MET A 1 -4.04 -5.44 16.77
CA MET A 1 -3.41 -5.97 15.54
C MET A 1 -4.41 -6.94 14.94
N ILE A 2 -4.83 -6.72 13.70
CA ILE A 2 -5.69 -7.68 12.97
C ILE A 2 -4.76 -8.76 12.39
N GLU A 3 -5.14 -10.02 12.53
CA GLU A 3 -4.37 -11.15 11.99
C GLU A 3 -4.24 -11.04 10.46
N GLY A 4 -3.06 -11.36 9.92
CA GLY A 4 -2.79 -11.26 8.48
C GLY A 4 -2.46 -9.86 7.96
N VAL A 5 -2.54 -8.81 8.78
CA VAL A 5 -2.05 -7.46 8.40
C VAL A 5 -0.54 -7.38 8.59
N ILE A 6 0.18 -7.17 7.48
CA ILE A 6 1.62 -6.95 7.45
C ILE A 6 1.90 -5.47 7.23
N HIS A 7 2.69 -4.85 8.10
CA HIS A 7 3.15 -3.47 7.94
C HIS A 7 4.65 -3.47 7.61
N THR A 8 4.98 -2.99 6.41
CA THR A 8 6.36 -2.90 5.92
C THR A 8 6.72 -1.42 5.72
N PRO A 9 7.80 -0.91 6.35
CA PRO A 9 8.26 0.45 6.08
C PRO A 9 8.60 0.65 4.60
N LEU A 10 8.14 1.75 4.01
CA LEU A 10 8.43 2.07 2.62
C LEU A 10 9.93 2.33 2.44
N SER A 11 10.57 1.56 1.58
CA SER A 11 11.97 1.76 1.23
C SER A 11 12.11 2.96 0.29
N VAL A 12 12.74 4.03 0.77
CA VAL A 12 13.01 5.26 0.01
C VAL A 12 14.51 5.39 -0.21
N PHE A 13 14.91 5.54 -1.47
CA PHE A 13 16.30 5.73 -1.89
C PHE A 13 16.44 7.15 -2.46
N PRO A 14 16.93 8.12 -1.68
CA PRO A 14 17.08 9.51 -2.12
C PRO A 14 18.13 9.65 -3.22
N GLY A 15 17.88 10.53 -4.19
CA GLY A 15 18.83 10.88 -5.26
C GLY A 15 18.70 12.34 -5.65
N GLU A 16 19.69 12.86 -6.40
CA GLU A 16 19.77 14.28 -6.77
C GLU A 16 18.58 14.80 -7.59
N LYS A 17 17.88 13.91 -8.31
CA LYS A 17 16.74 14.25 -9.19
C LYS A 17 15.40 13.73 -8.67
N GLY A 18 15.36 13.31 -7.42
CA GLY A 18 14.19 12.66 -6.81
C GLY A 18 14.53 11.31 -6.19
N SER A 19 13.58 10.79 -5.43
CA SER A 19 13.73 9.52 -4.72
C SER A 19 13.16 8.35 -5.52
N VAL A 20 13.80 7.19 -5.42
CA VAL A 20 13.23 5.91 -5.87
C VAL A 20 12.53 5.26 -4.68
N LEU A 21 11.26 4.91 -4.84
CA LEU A 21 10.48 4.22 -3.82
C LEU A 21 10.25 2.77 -4.26
N ARG A 22 10.53 1.81 -3.40
CA ARG A 22 10.27 0.39 -3.69
C ARG A 22 8.97 -0.04 -3.03
N ALA A 23 7.96 -0.28 -3.86
CA ALA A 23 6.64 -0.73 -3.41
C ALA A 23 6.68 -2.14 -2.80
N MET A 24 7.27 -3.11 -3.51
CA MET A 24 7.32 -4.51 -3.08
C MET A 24 8.42 -5.29 -3.81
N ARG A 25 8.91 -6.37 -3.20
CA ARG A 25 9.70 -7.42 -3.85
C ARG A 25 9.01 -8.78 -3.75
N LYS A 26 9.36 -9.69 -4.68
CA LYS A 26 8.82 -11.05 -4.71
C LYS A 26 9.20 -11.93 -3.50
N ASP A 27 10.24 -11.53 -2.76
CA ASP A 27 10.78 -12.26 -1.61
C ASP A 27 10.44 -11.60 -0.27
N GLU A 28 9.54 -10.62 -0.27
CA GLU A 28 8.96 -10.03 0.96
C GLU A 28 7.70 -10.80 1.36
N ASP A 29 7.43 -10.92 2.66
CA ASP A 29 6.36 -11.76 3.24
C ASP A 29 4.96 -11.46 2.70
N GLY A 30 4.70 -10.21 2.28
CA GLY A 30 3.41 -9.78 1.72
C GLY A 30 3.20 -10.09 0.23
N TYR A 31 4.20 -10.66 -0.44
CA TYR A 31 4.07 -10.99 -1.87
C TYR A 31 3.34 -12.33 -2.06
N ASN A 32 2.22 -12.27 -2.79
CA ASN A 32 1.41 -13.44 -3.13
C ASN A 32 1.09 -13.50 -4.63
N GLY A 33 2.11 -13.27 -5.47
CA GLY A 33 1.95 -13.17 -6.92
C GLY A 33 1.54 -11.77 -7.39
N PHE A 34 1.51 -11.58 -8.70
CA PHE A 34 1.08 -10.32 -9.34
C PHE A 34 -0.11 -10.59 -10.26
N GLY A 35 -1.17 -9.80 -10.12
CA GLY A 35 -2.30 -9.78 -11.05
C GLY A 35 -2.42 -8.43 -11.72
N GLU A 36 -2.63 -7.39 -10.92
CA GLU A 36 -2.90 -6.03 -11.39
C GLU A 36 -2.30 -4.98 -10.44
N ALA A 37 -2.08 -3.77 -10.97
CA ALA A 37 -1.64 -2.62 -10.21
C ALA A 37 -2.42 -1.38 -10.63
N TYR A 38 -2.94 -0.66 -9.65
CA TYR A 38 -3.71 0.56 -9.86
C TYR A 38 -3.10 1.73 -9.10
N PHE A 39 -3.21 2.91 -9.70
CA PHE A 39 -2.98 4.17 -9.01
C PHE A 39 -4.33 4.82 -8.74
N SER A 40 -4.47 5.39 -7.54
CA SER A 40 -5.67 6.14 -7.18
C SER A 40 -5.28 7.29 -6.28
N THR A 41 -5.87 8.45 -6.51
CA THR A 41 -5.69 9.65 -5.66
C THR A 41 -6.90 9.81 -4.75
N VAL A 42 -6.71 10.41 -3.58
CA VAL A 42 -7.76 10.86 -2.68
C VAL A 42 -7.48 12.31 -2.33
N ASP A 43 -8.49 13.16 -2.44
CA ASP A 43 -8.34 14.58 -2.12
C ASP A 43 -8.22 14.78 -0.61
N GLN A 44 -7.52 15.84 -0.21
CA GLN A 44 -7.29 16.13 1.21
C GLN A 44 -8.61 16.28 1.96
N GLY A 45 -8.77 15.54 3.05
CA GLY A 45 -9.98 15.57 3.90
C GLY A 45 -11.08 14.60 3.45
N GLU A 46 -10.98 14.03 2.25
CA GLU A 46 -11.96 13.08 1.73
C GLU A 46 -11.72 11.65 2.21
N ILE A 47 -12.80 10.88 2.28
CA ILE A 47 -12.78 9.47 2.69
C ILE A 47 -13.23 8.60 1.52
N LYS A 48 -12.38 7.67 1.10
CA LYS A 48 -12.80 6.60 0.18
C LYS A 48 -13.56 5.51 0.96
N ALA A 49 -14.74 5.17 0.45
CA ALA A 49 -15.62 4.18 1.06
C ALA A 49 -14.97 2.79 1.18
N TRP A 50 -15.57 1.97 2.05
CA TRP A 50 -15.08 0.66 2.45
C TRP A 50 -15.00 -0.28 1.25
N LYS A 51 -13.92 -1.06 1.17
CA LYS A 51 -13.81 -2.19 0.26
C LYS A 51 -13.79 -3.48 1.08
N LYS A 52 -14.82 -4.30 0.95
CA LYS A 52 -14.85 -5.65 1.54
C LYS A 52 -14.25 -6.63 0.55
N HIS A 53 -13.02 -7.04 0.78
CA HIS A 53 -12.36 -8.08 -0.01
C HIS A 53 -12.45 -9.42 0.74
N THR A 54 -12.99 -10.45 0.10
CA THR A 54 -13.12 -11.80 0.69
C THR A 54 -12.14 -12.81 0.12
N ILE A 55 -11.47 -12.47 -0.99
CA ILE A 55 -10.61 -13.38 -1.76
C ILE A 55 -9.33 -12.73 -2.29
N ILE A 56 -9.18 -11.40 -2.13
CA ILE A 56 -8.09 -10.64 -2.76
C ILE A 56 -7.04 -10.29 -1.71
N TYR A 57 -5.76 -10.49 -2.06
CA TYR A 57 -4.62 -9.95 -1.33
C TYR A 57 -4.31 -8.54 -1.88
N CYS A 58 -4.44 -7.52 -1.04
CA CYS A 58 -4.21 -6.13 -1.45
C CYS A 58 -2.98 -5.57 -0.74
N ASN A 59 -2.01 -5.10 -1.53
CA ASN A 59 -0.85 -4.36 -1.05
C ASN A 59 -1.04 -2.87 -1.35
N LEU A 60 -1.24 -2.06 -0.31
CA LEU A 60 -1.44 -0.61 -0.42
C LEU A 60 -0.15 0.12 -0.09
N VAL A 61 0.28 1.00 -1.01
CA VAL A 61 1.52 1.77 -0.87
C VAL A 61 1.20 3.25 -1.09
N VAL A 62 1.56 4.09 -0.12
CA VAL A 62 1.42 5.55 -0.24
C VAL A 62 2.74 6.09 -0.77
N ILE A 63 2.76 6.54 -2.03
CA ILE A 63 3.96 7.06 -2.69
C ILE A 63 4.08 8.59 -2.59
N GLU A 64 3.01 9.27 -2.19
CA GLU A 64 2.94 10.73 -2.05
C GLU A 64 1.90 11.09 -0.98
N GLY A 65 2.21 12.07 -0.14
CA GLY A 65 1.31 12.54 0.91
C GLY A 65 1.14 11.57 2.07
N GLU A 66 -0.03 11.59 2.70
CA GLU A 66 -0.39 10.74 3.84
C GLU A 66 -1.82 10.21 3.67
N VAL A 67 -2.02 8.94 4.04
CA VAL A 67 -3.34 8.30 4.08
C VAL A 67 -3.48 7.51 5.36
N LYS A 68 -4.59 7.72 6.08
CA LYS A 68 -4.96 6.89 7.23
C LYS A 68 -5.80 5.70 6.78
N PHE A 69 -5.28 4.49 6.96
CA PHE A 69 -6.04 3.26 6.75
C PHE A 69 -6.77 2.86 8.04
N ASN A 70 -8.08 2.62 7.93
CA ASN A 70 -8.87 1.99 8.98
C ASN A 70 -9.21 0.57 8.52
N LEU A 71 -8.72 -0.44 9.24
CA LEU A 71 -8.92 -1.85 8.94
C LEU A 71 -9.90 -2.45 9.94
N PHE A 72 -10.76 -3.36 9.48
CA PHE A 72 -11.75 -4.08 10.28
C PHE A 72 -11.78 -5.54 9.84
N ASP A 73 -11.92 -6.46 10.79
CA ASP A 73 -12.06 -7.91 10.60
C ASP A 73 -13.47 -8.35 11.01
#